data_AF-A0A2S1LEC5-F1
#
_entry.id   AF-A0A2S1LEC5-F1
#
_cell.length_a   1.000
_cell.length_b   1.000
_cell.length_c   1.000
_cell.angle_alpha   90.00
_cell.angle_beta   90.00
_cell.angle_gamma   90.00
#
_symmetry.space_group_name_H-M   'P 1'
#
loop_
_entity.id
_entity.type
_entity.pdbx_description
1 polymer ?
#
loop_
_entity_poly.entity_id
_entity_poly.type
_entity_poly.pdbx_seq_one_letter_code
_entity_poly.pdbx_strand_id
1 'polypeptide(L)'
;MIITLTSYAQTTNTNNLTISKIDSIAKSKNITVATINYRSLTMFNDRQILDNSTLVKKQKFYFDGPFLVLDNYYFAIDKMFYFLIKDDYIEFYFQVQ
;
A
#
# COMPACT_ATOMS: atom_id res chain seq x y z
N MET A 1 22.04 4.31 -9.53
CA MET A 1 20.80 3.51 -9.75
C MET A 1 19.63 4.45 -9.57
N ILE A 2 18.92 4.79 -10.65
CA ILE A 2 17.80 5.73 -10.60
C ILE A 2 16.59 4.97 -10.06
N ILE A 3 16.21 5.23 -8.81
CA ILE A 3 15.01 4.67 -8.20
C ILE A 3 13.85 5.56 -8.67
N THR A 4 13.15 5.16 -9.72
CA THR A 4 11.93 5.83 -10.16
C THR A 4 10.81 5.55 -9.14
N LEU A 5 10.63 6.49 -8.21
CA LEU A 5 9.50 6.48 -7.26
C LEU A 5 8.27 7.08 -7.95
N THR A 6 7.33 6.21 -8.35
CA THR A 6 6.03 6.67 -8.88
C THR A 6 4.96 6.51 -7.81
N SER A 7 4.51 7.61 -7.22
CA SER A 7 3.39 7.65 -6.27
C SER A 7 2.06 7.85 -7.00
N TYR A 8 1.01 7.14 -6.58
CA TYR A 8 -0.35 7.31 -7.11
C TYR A 8 -1.31 7.65 -5.97
N ALA A 9 -1.88 8.86 -6.00
CA ALA A 9 -2.91 9.31 -5.05
C ALA A 9 -4.31 8.96 -5.56
N GLN A 10 -5.23 8.62 -4.64
CA GLN A 10 -6.61 8.32 -4.99
C GLN A 10 -7.42 9.57 -5.37
N THR A 11 -8.19 9.46 -6.45
CA THR A 11 -9.38 10.28 -6.68
C THR A 11 -10.62 9.43 -6.43
N THR A 12 -11.68 10.06 -5.91
CA THR A 12 -12.86 9.52 -5.21
C THR A 12 -13.75 8.48 -5.93
N ASN A 13 -13.28 7.81 -6.98
CA ASN A 13 -14.05 6.83 -7.76
C ASN A 13 -13.22 5.64 -8.33
N THR A 14 -12.07 5.30 -7.74
CA THR A 14 -11.01 4.57 -8.47
C THR A 14 -10.38 3.36 -7.75
N ASN A 15 -11.08 2.70 -6.81
CA ASN A 15 -10.58 1.46 -6.23
C ASN A 15 -10.28 0.42 -7.32
N ASN A 16 -11.20 0.23 -8.28
CA ASN A 16 -11.01 -0.71 -9.39
C ASN A 16 -9.81 -0.35 -10.29
N LEU A 17 -9.57 0.94 -10.56
CA LEU A 17 -8.42 1.37 -11.36
C LEU A 17 -7.11 1.19 -10.61
N THR A 18 -7.10 1.52 -9.31
CA THR A 18 -5.94 1.32 -8.43
C THR A 18 -5.59 -0.16 -8.32
N ILE A 19 -6.58 -1.02 -8.08
CA ILE A 19 -6.44 -2.47 -8.05
C ILE A 19 -5.92 -3.00 -9.39
N SER A 20 -6.56 -2.62 -10.50
CA SER A 20 -6.16 -3.06 -11.85
C SER A 20 -4.71 -2.67 -12.17
N LYS A 21 -4.29 -1.50 -11.71
CA LYS A 21 -2.93 -1.02 -11.87
C LYS A 21 -1.92 -1.82 -11.07
N ILE A 22 -2.21 -2.07 -9.78
CA ILE A 22 -1.33 -2.86 -8.93
C ILE A 22 -1.23 -4.29 -9.48
N ASP A 23 -2.36 -4.91 -9.85
CA ASP A 23 -2.43 -6.26 -10.41
C ASP A 23 -1.66 -6.37 -11.73
N SER A 24 -1.80 -5.40 -12.63
CA SER A 24 -1.05 -5.33 -13.89
C SER A 24 0.47 -5.25 -13.65
N ILE A 25 0.91 -4.39 -12.74
CA ILE A 25 2.34 -4.25 -12.39
C ILE A 25 2.86 -5.55 -11.75
N ALA A 26 2.12 -6.11 -10.79
CA ALA A 26 2.48 -7.33 -10.08
C ALA A 26 2.69 -8.50 -11.06
N LYS A 27 1.75 -8.68 -12.00
CA LYS A 27 1.85 -9.68 -13.08
C LYS A 27 3.06 -9.43 -13.98
N SER A 28 3.27 -8.19 -14.42
CA SER A 28 4.38 -7.84 -15.33
C SER A 28 5.76 -8.10 -14.72
N LYS A 29 5.89 -7.96 -13.40
CA LYS A 29 7.14 -8.12 -12.65
C LYS A 29 7.25 -9.46 -11.91
N ASN A 30 6.26 -10.34 -12.08
CA ASN A 30 6.14 -11.61 -11.36
C ASN A 30 6.23 -11.46 -9.81
N ILE A 31 5.62 -10.39 -9.28
CA ILE A 31 5.59 -10.10 -7.85
C ILE A 31 4.31 -10.68 -7.26
N THR A 32 4.44 -11.54 -6.26
CA THR A 32 3.30 -12.17 -5.57
C THR A 32 3.24 -11.84 -4.08
N VAL A 33 4.23 -11.09 -3.58
CA VAL A 33 4.36 -10.74 -2.16
C VAL A 33 4.34 -9.23 -1.97
N ALA A 34 3.84 -8.83 -0.81
CA ALA A 34 3.79 -7.44 -0.39
C ALA A 34 4.04 -7.30 1.11
N THR A 35 4.27 -6.06 1.53
CA THR A 35 4.33 -5.66 2.94
C THR A 35 3.44 -4.43 3.15
N ILE A 36 2.94 -4.29 4.37
CA ILE A 36 2.16 -3.11 4.77
C ILE A 36 2.98 -2.23 5.71
N ASN A 37 2.92 -0.94 5.44
CA ASN A 37 3.43 0.08 6.32
C ASN A 37 2.28 0.99 6.75
N TYR A 38 1.96 0.99 8.05
CA TYR A 38 0.99 1.91 8.59
C TYR A 38 1.68 3.19 9.05
N ARG A 39 1.10 4.33 8.67
CA ARG A 39 1.54 5.63 9.15
C ARG A 39 0.39 6.29 9.90
N SER A 40 0.52 6.45 11.21
CA SER A 40 -0.36 7.31 11.97
C SER A 40 0.16 8.75 11.85
N LEU A 41 -0.71 9.65 11.38
CA LEU A 41 -0.47 11.08 11.43
C LEU A 41 -1.15 11.61 12.70
N THR A 42 -0.46 11.56 13.83
CA THR A 42 -0.95 12.18 15.06
C THR A 42 -0.46 13.63 15.10
N MET A 43 -1.37 14.59 15.03
CA MET A 43 -1.06 15.99 15.31
C MET A 43 -0.99 16.19 16.82
N PHE A 44 0.18 16.51 17.35
CA PHE A 44 0.34 16.91 18.74
C PHE A 44 1.04 18.27 18.76
N ASN A 45 0.32 19.33 19.15
CA ASN A 45 0.86 20.69 19.34
C ASN A 45 1.84 21.15 18.24
N ASP A 46 1.33 21.28 17.01
CA ASP A 46 2.08 21.75 15.82
C ASP A 46 3.29 20.91 15.40
N ARG A 47 3.48 19.71 15.97
CA ARG A 47 4.47 18.73 15.53
C ARG A 47 3.77 17.50 14.94
N GLN A 48 4.12 17.18 13.69
CA GLN A 48 3.74 15.92 13.06
C GLN A 48 4.62 14.82 13.63
N ILE A 49 4.05 13.95 14.47
CA ILE A 49 4.73 12.73 14.91
C ILE A 49 4.25 11.61 13.97
N LEU A 50 5.18 11.09 13.18
CA LEU A 50 4.92 9.96 12.29
C LEU A 50 5.14 8.68 13.11
N ASP A 51 4.09 8.14 13.72
CA ASP A 51 4.18 6.85 14.40
C ASP A 51 4.12 5.76 13.33
N ASN A 52 5.27 5.15 13.06
CA ASN A 52 5.45 4.12 12.04
C ASN A 52 5.23 2.75 12.67
N SER A 53 4.01 2.22 12.60
CA SER A 53 3.78 0.81 12.88
C SER A 53 3.89 0.01 11.57
N THR A 54 5.10 -0.45 11.24
CA THR A 54 5.24 -1.33 10.08
C THR A 54 4.72 -2.73 10.46
N LEU A 55 3.78 -3.29 9.69
CA LEU A 55 3.40 -4.70 9.82
C LEU A 55 4.41 -5.49 8.95
N VAL A 56 5.57 -5.80 9.57
CA VAL A 56 6.87 -6.07 8.92
C VAL A 56 7.02 -7.49 8.34
N LYS A 57 6.05 -8.02 7.60
CA LYS A 57 6.29 -9.31 6.94
C LYS A 57 5.84 -9.31 5.49
N LYS A 58 6.80 -9.57 4.60
CA LYS A 58 6.57 -9.94 3.20
C LYS A 58 5.66 -11.17 3.17
N GLN A 59 4.46 -10.99 2.63
CA GLN A 59 3.43 -12.02 2.60
C GLN A 59 2.73 -11.99 1.25
N LYS A 60 2.12 -13.11 0.87
CA LYS A 60 1.28 -13.14 -0.33
C LYS A 60 0.13 -12.16 -0.15
N PHE A 61 -0.17 -11.43 -1.21
CA PHE A 61 -1.31 -10.54 -1.24
C PHE A 61 -2.27 -10.93 -2.36
N TYR A 62 -3.54 -10.60 -2.17
CA TYR A 62 -4.57 -10.68 -3.20
C TYR A 62 -5.59 -9.56 -2.99
N PHE A 63 -6.49 -9.41 -3.94
CA PHE A 63 -7.58 -8.45 -3.84
C PHE A 63 -8.91 -9.19 -3.63
N ASP A 64 -9.69 -8.71 -2.68
CA ASP A 64 -11.05 -9.16 -2.40
C ASP A 64 -11.98 -7.94 -2.43
N GLY A 65 -12.62 -7.72 -3.57
CA GLY A 65 -13.41 -6.51 -3.82
C GLY A 65 -12.58 -5.22 -3.60
N PRO A 66 -12.99 -4.31 -2.71
CA PRO A 66 -12.27 -3.07 -2.43
C PRO A 66 -11.13 -3.23 -1.41
N PHE A 67 -10.80 -4.45 -1.01
CA PHE A 67 -9.77 -4.73 0.00
C PHE A 67 -8.53 -5.35 -0.63
N LEU A 68 -7.38 -4.87 -0.19
CA LEU A 68 -6.12 -5.61 -0.27
C LEU A 68 -6.10 -6.58 0.91
N VAL A 69 -5.80 -7.84 0.66
CA VAL A 69 -5.69 -8.86 1.70
C VAL A 69 -4.26 -9.35 1.76
N LEU A 70 -3.64 -9.28 2.94
CA LEU A 70 -2.37 -9.94 3.23
C LEU A 70 -2.62 -10.97 4.33
N ASP A 71 -2.47 -12.25 3.98
CA ASP A 71 -2.81 -13.37 4.84
C ASP A 71 -4.25 -13.28 5.36
N ASN A 72 -4.47 -12.98 6.65
CA ASN A 72 -5.79 -12.85 7.26
C ASN A 72 -6.22 -11.39 7.55
N TYR A 73 -5.46 -10.41 7.05
CA TYR A 73 -5.70 -9.00 7.31
C TYR A 73 -6.26 -8.28 6.09
N TYR A 74 -7.34 -7.54 6.30
CA TYR A 74 -8.04 -6.77 5.28
C TYR A 74 -7.69 -5.28 5.39
N PHE A 75 -7.21 -4.70 4.29
CA PHE A 75 -6.82 -3.30 4.19
C PHE A 75 -7.68 -2.63 3.12
N ALA A 76 -8.48 -1.65 3.52
CA ALA A 76 -9.39 -0.96 2.63
C ALA A 76 -8.61 -0.03 1.68
N ILE A 77 -8.70 -0.28 0.37
CA ILE A 77 -7.90 0.44 -0.64
C ILE A 77 -8.12 1.96 -0.60
N ASP A 78 -9.29 2.40 -0.15
CA ASP A 78 -9.62 3.82 0.04
C ASP A 78 -8.79 4.52 1.14
N LYS A 79 -8.19 3.75 2.06
CA LYS A 79 -7.26 4.22 3.09
C LYS A 79 -5.79 4.15 2.65
N MET A 80 -5.52 3.70 1.43
CA MET A 80 -4.15 3.62 0.91
C MET A 80 -3.68 4.99 0.42
N PHE A 81 -2.57 5.47 0.97
CA PHE A 81 -1.94 6.72 0.51
C PHE A 81 -1.21 6.54 -0.82
N TYR A 82 -0.35 5.53 -0.89
CA TYR A 82 0.46 5.19 -2.05
C TYR A 82 1.03 3.77 -1.89
N PHE A 83 1.62 3.25 -2.96
CA PHE A 83 2.39 2.01 -2.94
C PHE A 83 3.72 2.19 -3.67
N LEU A 84 4.71 1.41 -3.27
CA LEU A 84 6.05 1.39 -3.87
C LEU A 84 6.33 0.00 -4.43
N ILE A 85 6.97 -0.03 -5.60
CA ILE A 85 7.45 -1.27 -6.21
C ILE A 85 8.92 -1.42 -5.90
N LYS A 86 9.28 -2.54 -5.28
CA LYS A 86 10.65 -2.99 -5.07
C LYS A 86 10.90 -4.25 -5.90
N ASP A 87 12.14 -4.70 -5.95
CA ASP A 87 12.58 -5.74 -6.90
C ASP A 87 11.78 -7.04 -6.80
N ASP A 88 11.38 -7.44 -5.59
CA ASP A 88 10.66 -8.70 -5.34
C ASP A 88 9.33 -8.53 -4.60
N TYR A 89 8.92 -7.31 -4.25
CA TYR A 89 7.70 -7.06 -3.47
C TYR A 89 7.08 -5.68 -3.68
N ILE A 90 5.80 -5.55 -3.33
CA ILE A 90 5.08 -4.28 -3.25
C ILE A 90 5.00 -3.82 -1.79
N GLU A 91 5.26 -2.55 -1.53
CA GLU A 91 5.07 -1.95 -0.21
C GLU A 91 3.89 -0.99 -0.25
N PHE A 92 2.85 -1.27 0.52
CA PHE A 92 1.65 -0.44 0.58
C PHE A 92 1.63 0.40 1.84
N TYR A 93 1.24 1.67 1.70
CA TYR A 93 1.19 2.61 2.80
C TYR A 93 -0.25 2.99 3.09
N PHE A 94 -0.73 2.67 4.29
CA PHE A 94 -2.11 2.92 4.72
C PHE A 94 -2.17 3.95 5.85
N GLN A 95 -3.26 4.71 5.88
CA GLN A 95 -3.61 5.58 6.99
C GLN A 95 -4.07 4.76 8.19
N VAL A 96 -3.48 5.02 9.37
CA VAL A 96 -4.05 4.57 10.65
C VAL A 96 -5.08 5.60 11.10
N GLN A 97 -6.26 5.14 11.50
CA GLN A 97 -7.21 5.94 12.28
C GLN A 97 -6.87 5.87 13.76
#